data_AF-A0A348NM57-F1
#
_entry.id   AF-A0A348NM57-F1
#
_cell.length_a   1.000
_cell.length_b   1.000
_cell.length_c   1.000
_cell.angle_alpha   90.00
_cell.angle_beta   90.00
_cell.angle_gamma   90.00
#
_symmetry.space_group_name_H-M   'P 1'
#
loop_
_entity.id
_entity.type
_entity.pdbx_description
1 polymer ?
#
loop_
_entity_poly.entity_id
_entity_poly.type
_entity_poly.pdbx_seq_one_letter_code
_entity_poly.pdbx_strand_id
1 'polypeptide(L)' 'LEAATAEDLRDYTTDYDISGHRGLYVRLEGETQSILGALLPFHGSTWFVKMLGDTPTVLANEASMQQFLDSIQIEDHAH' A
#
# COMPACT_ATOMS: atom_id res chain seq x y z
N LEU A 1 3.60 12.78 19.77
CA LEU A 1 2.69 12.26 18.72
C LEU A 1 1.62 11.48 19.43
N GLU A 2 0.34 11.81 19.20
CA GLU A 2 -0.75 10.94 19.63
C GLU A 2 -0.71 9.63 18.84
N ALA A 3 -1.19 8.55 19.45
CA ALA A 3 -1.28 7.26 18.78
C ALA A 3 -2.39 7.30 17.74
N ALA A 4 -2.09 6.85 16.51
CA ALA A 4 -3.11 6.65 15.50
C ALA A 4 -4.11 5.56 15.94
N THR A 5 -5.37 5.78 15.62
CA THR A 5 -6.49 4.88 15.83
C THR A 5 -6.83 4.12 14.54
N ALA A 6 -7.69 3.11 14.63
CA ALA A 6 -8.17 2.39 13.45
C ALA A 6 -9.01 3.27 12.51
N GLU A 7 -9.61 4.34 13.03
CA GLU A 7 -10.46 5.25 12.26
C GLU A 7 -9.61 6.15 11.35
N ASP A 8 -8.44 6.56 11.83
CA ASP A 8 -7.47 7.38 11.10
C ASP A 8 -6.86 6.66 9.89
N LEU A 9 -6.96 5.32 9.83
CA LEU A 9 -6.42 4.55 8.70
C LEU A 9 -7.02 4.99 7.35
N ARG A 10 -8.30 5.41 7.37
CA ARG A 10 -9.01 5.87 6.16
C ARG A 10 -8.42 7.16 5.60
N ASP A 11 -7.74 7.97 6.41
CA ASP A 11 -7.16 9.22 5.96
C ASP A 11 -5.90 9.00 5.12
N TYR A 12 -5.29 7.82 5.23
CA TYR A 12 -4.04 7.45 4.56
C TYR A 12 -4.22 6.31 3.55
N THR A 13 -5.46 5.84 3.37
CA THR A 13 -5.73 4.67 2.53
C THR A 13 -6.88 4.88 1.56
N THR A 14 -6.79 4.20 0.42
CA THR A 14 -7.88 4.11 -0.56
C THR A 14 -8.03 2.64 -0.98
N ASP A 15 -9.23 2.24 -1.40
CA ASP A 15 -9.45 0.89 -1.93
C ASP A 15 -8.53 0.65 -3.15
N TYR A 16 -7.94 -0.54 -3.23
CA TYR A 16 -7.08 -0.93 -4.35
C TYR A 16 -7.18 -2.43 -4.60
N ASP A 17 -7.35 -2.84 -5.85
CA ASP A 17 -7.39 -4.26 -6.22
C ASP A 17 -6.00 -4.75 -6.63
N ILE A 18 -5.55 -5.86 -6.05
CA ILE A 18 -4.24 -6.46 -6.35
C ILE A 18 -4.48 -7.90 -6.77
N SER A 19 -4.11 -8.24 -8.01
CA SER A 19 -4.33 -9.58 -8.57
C SER A 19 -5.80 -10.05 -8.46
N GLY A 20 -6.77 -9.13 -8.51
CA GLY A 20 -8.21 -9.44 -8.36
C GLY A 20 -8.72 -9.58 -6.93
N HIS A 21 -7.88 -9.31 -5.93
CA HIS A 21 -8.24 -9.35 -4.52
C HIS A 21 -8.27 -7.94 -3.93
N ARG A 22 -9.28 -7.66 -3.11
CA ARG A 22 -9.46 -6.35 -2.48
C ARG A 22 -8.37 -6.09 -1.44
N GLY A 23 -7.64 -5.02 -1.63
CA GLY A 23 -6.65 -4.47 -0.70
C GLY A 23 -6.86 -2.97 -0.50
N LEU A 24 -5.83 -2.33 0.04
CA LEU A 24 -5.76 -0.89 0.27
C LEU A 24 -4.47 -0.35 -0.30
N TYR A 25 -4.53 0.76 -1.04
CA TYR A 25 -3.37 1.59 -1.33
C TYR A 25 -3.09 2.47 -0.13
N VAL A 26 -1.82 2.63 0.23
CA VAL A 26 -1.36 3.38 1.41
C VAL A 26 -0.47 4.52 0.98
N ARG A 27 -0.75 5.72 1.49
CA ARG A 27 0.07 6.91 1.31
C ARG A 27 0.36 7.56 2.67
N LEU A 28 1.61 7.48 3.11
CA LEU A 28 2.08 8.10 4.35
C LEU A 28 3.17 9.10 3.99
N GLU A 29 2.82 10.38 4.02
CA GLU A 29 3.75 11.46 3.74
C GLU A 29 4.43 11.95 5.01
N GLY A 30 5.74 12.03 4.99
CA GLY A 30 6.54 12.66 6.04
C GLY A 30 7.37 13.81 5.48
N GLU A 31 7.95 14.61 6.38
CA GLU A 31 8.75 15.78 5.99
C GLU A 31 10.00 15.39 5.17
N THR A 32 10.68 14.32 5.55
CA THR A 32 11.93 13.87 4.89
C THR A 32 11.77 12.54 4.17
N GLN A 33 10.97 11.64 4.74
CA GLN A 33 10.75 10.30 4.23
C GLN A 33 9.25 10.05 4.06
N SER A 34 8.88 9.39 2.97
CA SER A 34 7.49 9.02 2.71
C SER A 34 7.37 7.56 2.33
N ILE A 35 6.17 7.01 2.48
CA ILE A 35 5.83 5.66 2.11
C ILE A 35 4.66 5.67 1.13
N LEU A 36 4.85 5.00 0.01
CA LEU A 36 3.76 4.53 -0.84
C LEU A 36 3.72 3.01 -0.76
N GLY A 37 2.54 2.42 -0.74
CA GLY A 37 2.43 1.00 -0.52
C GLY A 37 1.05 0.44 -0.78
N ALA A 38 0.90 -0.84 -0.51
CA ALA A 38 -0.42 -1.46 -0.43
C ALA A 38 -0.48 -2.59 0.58
N LEU A 39 -1.64 -2.72 1.22
CA LEU A 39 -1.99 -3.77 2.16
C LEU A 39 -2.94 -4.74 1.46
N LEU A 40 -2.60 -6.03 1.46
CA LEU A 40 -3.44 -7.08 0.91
C LEU A 40 -3.66 -8.20 1.93
N PRO A 41 -4.84 -8.25 2.57
CA PRO A 41 -5.27 -9.43 3.31
C PRO A 41 -5.48 -10.60 2.35
N PHE A 42 -4.71 -11.68 2.50
CA PHE A 42 -4.78 -12.86 1.65
C PHE A 42 -4.41 -14.12 2.46
N HIS A 43 -5.30 -15.12 2.46
CA HIS A 43 -5.12 -16.43 3.11
C HIS A 43 -4.59 -16.35 4.56
N GLY A 44 -5.24 -15.55 5.40
CA GLY A 44 -4.92 -15.43 6.83
C GLY A 44 -3.64 -14.63 7.14
N SER A 45 -2.95 -14.11 6.12
CA SER A 45 -1.84 -13.17 6.26
C SER A 45 -2.21 -11.82 5.64
N THR A 46 -1.50 -10.75 6.02
CA THR A 46 -1.59 -9.45 5.34
C THR A 46 -0.24 -9.14 4.73
N TRP A 47 -0.21 -9.03 3.40
CA TRP A 47 0.96 -8.61 2.66
C TRP A 47 1.05 -7.10 2.67
N PHE A 48 2.23 -6.57 3.00
CA PHE A 48 2.51 -5.14 2.89
C PHE A 48 3.62 -4.92 1.86
N VAL A 49 3.23 -4.36 0.72
CA VAL A 49 4.16 -3.91 -0.31
C VAL A 49 4.51 -2.46 -0.04
N LYS A 50 5.79 -2.12 0.01
CA LYS A 50 6.24 -0.81 0.50
C LYS A 50 7.38 -0.25 -0.33
N MET A 51 7.18 0.97 -0.82
CA MET A 51 8.22 1.89 -1.32
C MET A 51 8.47 2.96 -0.25
N LEU A 52 9.72 3.07 0.21
CA LEU A 52 10.16 4.03 1.23
C LEU A 52 11.41 4.74 0.74
N GLY A 53 11.49 6.04 1.00
CA GLY A 53 12.65 6.86 0.67
C GLY A 53 12.34 8.35 0.83
N ASP A 54 13.21 9.19 0.26
CA ASP A 54 13.06 10.64 0.31
C ASP A 54 11.72 11.08 -0.29
N THR A 55 11.01 11.96 0.42
CA THR A 55 9.65 12.37 0.05
C THR A 55 9.50 12.79 -1.41
N PRO A 56 10.34 13.69 -1.98
CA PRO A 56 10.20 14.07 -3.38
C PRO A 56 10.37 12.89 -4.35
N THR A 57 11.29 11.98 -4.04
CA THR A 57 11.59 10.81 -4.88
C THR A 57 10.45 9.80 -4.85
N VAL A 58 9.94 9.49 -3.67
CA VAL A 58 8.83 8.54 -3.49
C VAL A 58 7.57 9.06 -4.17
N LEU A 59 7.20 10.32 -3.92
CA LEU A 59 6.00 10.90 -4.51
C LEU A 59 6.09 11.03 -6.04
N ALA A 60 7.28 11.30 -6.58
CA ALA A 60 7.49 11.30 -8.03
C ALA A 60 7.32 9.91 -8.69
N ASN A 61 7.39 8.82 -7.91
CA ASN A 61 7.28 7.44 -8.40
C ASN A 61 5.94 6.78 -8.06
N GLU A 62 4.92 7.54 -7.68
CA GLU A 62 3.60 7.01 -7.34
C GLU A 62 2.97 6.18 -8.48
N ALA A 63 3.01 6.69 -9.71
CA ALA A 63 2.53 5.95 -10.88
C ALA A 63 3.31 4.65 -11.12
N SER A 64 4.63 4.66 -10.90
CA SER A 64 5.46 3.45 -11.00
C SER A 64 5.13 2.43 -9.91
N MET A 65 4.81 2.90 -8.70
CA MET A 65 4.35 2.05 -7.61
C MET A 65 3.02 1.37 -7.95
N GLN A 66 2.04 2.13 -8.48
CA GLN A 66 0.75 1.57 -8.90
C GLN A 66 0.93 0.54 -10.02
N GLN A 67 1.73 0.85 -11.04
CA GLN A 67 2.06 -0.11 -12.11
C GLN A 67 2.73 -1.39 -11.58
N PHE A 68 3.59 -1.26 -10.57
CA PHE A 68 4.17 -2.43 -9.91
C PHE A 68 3.10 -3.26 -9.20
N LEU A 69 2.20 -2.63 -8.43
CA LEU A 69 1.10 -3.30 -7.77
C LEU A 69 0.17 -4.02 -8.77
N ASP A 70 -0.14 -3.38 -9.90
CA ASP A 70 -0.98 -3.96 -10.96
C ASP A 70 -0.31 -5.17 -11.64
N SER A 71 1.02 -5.22 -11.62
CA SER A 71 1.79 -6.33 -12.19
C SER A 71 1.86 -7.55 -11.27
N ILE A 72 1.51 -7.40 -9.98
CA ILE A 72 1.54 -8.50 -9.02
C ILE A 72 0.53 -9.56 -9.45
N GLN A 73 0.99 -10.80 -9.49
CA GLN A 73 0.16 -11.99 -9.66
C GLN A 73 0.30 -12.83 -8.40
N ILE A 74 -0.82 -13.19 -7.80
CA ILE A 74 -0.87 -14.08 -6.65
C ILE A 74 -1.65 -15.33 -7.06
N GLU A 75 -1.04 -16.49 -6.85
CA GLU A 75 -1.69 -17.76 -7.10
C GLU A 75 -2.71 -18.05 -6.00
N ASP A 76 -3.99 -18.02 -6.36
CA ASP A 76 -5.10 -18.48 -5.52
C ASP A 76 -5.40 -19.95 -5.87
N HIS A 77 -4.60 -20.85 -5.30
CA HIS A 77 -4.93 -22.28 -5.33
C HIS A 77 -6.06 -22.51 -4.33
N ALA A 78 -7.25 -22.86 -4.84
CA ALA A 78 -8.37 -23.27 -4.00
C ALA A 78 -7.92 -24.39 -3.05
N HIS A 79 -8.06 -24.13 -1.73
CA HIS A 79 -7.77 -25.10 -0.67
C HIS A 79 -8.81 -26.22 -0.63
#